data_AF-A0A7S0ZWU1-F1
#
_entry.id   AF-A0A7S0ZWU1-F1
#
_cell.length_a   1.000
_cell.length_b   1.000
_cell.length_c   1.000
_cell.angle_alpha   90.00
_cell.angle_beta   90.00
_cell.angle_gamma   90.00
#
_symmetry.space_group_name_H-M   'P 1'
#
loop_
_entity.id
_entity.type
_entity.pdbx_description
1 polymer ?
#
loop_
_entity_poly.entity_id
_entity_poly.type
_entity_poly.pdbx_seq_one_letter_code
_entity_poly.pdbx_strand_id
1 'polypeptide(L)'
;VVLLGDPTDQEPTERVRAGPSASATSTKQGSKCLSDITERALARSFRKFTLPTCEEGFDEVRFAWQPSEECTAALREWSIKQKLAIRVSDLHPDAWFEKENVRRLKYFNDCRERQHEWKAEKKGCGGGGCAGGEDLSFV
;
A
#
# COMPACT_ATOMS: atom_id res chain seq x y z
N VAL A 1 -20.91 60.75 11.08
CA VAL A 1 -22.16 60.53 11.84
C VAL A 1 -22.64 59.13 11.51
N VAL A 2 -22.81 58.33 12.58
CA VAL A 2 -23.42 56.99 12.75
C VAL A 2 -24.56 56.76 11.73
N LEU A 3 -24.75 55.59 11.11
CA LEU A 3 -25.39 54.35 11.61
C LEU A 3 -24.86 53.17 10.75
N LEU A 4 -24.12 52.17 11.23
CA LEU A 4 -24.48 51.10 12.18
C LEU A 4 -25.93 50.62 12.03
N GLY A 5 -26.13 49.65 11.14
CA GLY A 5 -27.30 48.79 11.08
C GLY A 5 -26.84 47.33 11.10
N ASP A 6 -27.06 46.69 12.24
CA ASP A 6 -27.03 45.25 12.53
C ASP A 6 -28.28 45.03 13.41
N PRO A 7 -28.78 43.82 13.71
CA PRO A 7 -28.90 42.57 12.98
C PRO A 7 -30.39 42.27 12.70
N THR A 8 -30.71 41.38 11.77
CA THR A 8 -32.01 40.69 11.82
C THR A 8 -31.75 39.20 11.70
N ASP A 9 -31.71 38.57 12.88
CA ASP A 9 -32.03 37.17 13.09
C ASP A 9 -33.30 36.79 12.34
N GLN A 10 -33.25 35.74 11.52
CA GLN A 10 -34.35 34.79 11.42
C GLN A 10 -33.90 33.45 10.81
N GLU A 11 -33.85 32.48 11.72
CA GLU A 11 -34.20 31.05 11.60
C GLU A 11 -33.32 30.12 10.71
N PRO A 12 -32.68 29.10 11.33
CA PRO A 12 -31.95 28.08 10.61
C PRO A 12 -32.93 27.13 9.90
N THR A 13 -33.01 27.22 8.57
CA THR A 13 -33.73 26.21 7.81
C THR A 13 -33.00 24.87 7.91
N GLU A 14 -33.70 23.94 8.54
CA GLU A 14 -33.40 22.54 8.78
C GLU A 14 -32.77 21.89 7.54
N ARG A 15 -31.47 21.61 7.62
CA ARG A 15 -30.77 20.85 6.58
C ARG A 15 -31.19 19.38 6.73
N VAL A 16 -32.26 19.00 6.03
CA VAL A 16 -32.72 17.62 5.87
C VAL A 16 -31.50 16.73 5.59
N ARG A 17 -31.21 15.81 6.52
CA ARG A 17 -30.20 14.77 6.33
C ARG A 17 -30.68 13.84 5.23
N ALA A 18 -30.34 14.17 3.98
CA ALA A 18 -30.32 13.19 2.92
C ALA A 18 -29.23 12.16 3.27
N GLY A 19 -29.65 11.01 3.81
CA GLY A 19 -28.75 9.87 3.93
C GLY A 19 -28.27 9.48 2.53
N PRO A 20 -26.96 9.23 2.30
CA PRO A 20 -26.55 8.57 1.08
C PRO A 20 -26.99 7.11 1.17
N SER A 21 -28.19 6.88 0.62
CA SER A 21 -28.63 5.59 0.11
C SER A 21 -27.49 4.96 -0.69
N ALA A 22 -27.28 3.67 -0.46
CA ALA A 22 -26.29 2.83 -1.09
C ALA A 22 -26.16 3.15 -2.58
N SER A 23 -25.07 3.82 -2.93
CA SER A 23 -24.64 3.98 -4.31
C SER A 23 -23.22 3.47 -4.38
N ALA A 24 -23.05 2.49 -5.26
CA ALA A 24 -21.80 1.88 -5.62
C ALA A 24 -20.62 2.85 -5.48
N THR A 25 -19.63 2.48 -4.67
CA THR A 25 -18.28 3.04 -4.82
C THR A 25 -17.72 2.50 -6.13
N SER A 26 -18.24 3.02 -7.25
CA SER A 26 -17.55 3.09 -8.52
C SER A 26 -16.38 4.04 -8.30
N THR A 27 -15.33 3.53 -7.67
CA THR A 27 -14.04 4.21 -7.61
C THR A 27 -13.60 4.38 -9.06
N LYS A 28 -13.79 5.58 -9.60
CA LYS A 28 -13.10 6.04 -10.80
C LYS A 28 -11.62 5.90 -10.51
N GLN A 29 -11.01 4.80 -10.94
CA GLN A 29 -9.59 4.77 -11.18
C GLN A 29 -9.36 5.79 -12.27
N GLY A 30 -8.96 7.01 -11.87
CA GLY A 30 -8.37 7.96 -12.78
C GLY A 30 -7.33 7.20 -13.58
N SER A 31 -7.42 7.32 -14.90
CA SER A 31 -6.53 6.67 -15.86
C SER A 31 -5.10 7.14 -15.57
N LYS A 32 -4.46 6.46 -14.62
CA LYS A 32 -3.01 6.48 -14.45
C LYS A 32 -2.50 6.10 -15.83
N CYS A 33 -1.67 6.94 -16.46
CA CYS A 33 -0.97 6.57 -17.68
C CYS A 33 -0.35 5.19 -17.42
N LEU A 34 -0.98 4.15 -17.97
CA LEU A 34 -0.57 2.79 -17.75
C LEU A 34 0.72 2.66 -18.53
N SER A 35 1.83 2.59 -17.81
CA SER A 35 3.10 2.26 -18.41
C SER A 35 2.94 0.89 -19.08
N ASP A 36 3.31 0.81 -20.36
CA ASP A 36 3.20 -0.40 -21.18
C ASP A 36 3.84 -1.62 -20.49
N ILE A 37 4.92 -1.36 -19.76
CA ILE A 37 5.58 -2.34 -18.91
C ILE A 37 5.21 -2.08 -17.45
N THR A 38 4.77 -3.14 -16.77
CA THR A 38 4.57 -3.10 -15.32
C THR A 38 5.92 -3.00 -14.61
N GLU A 39 5.99 -2.23 -13.52
CA GLU A 39 7.21 -2.08 -12.72
C GLU A 39 7.78 -3.44 -12.26
N ARG A 40 6.91 -4.40 -11.93
CA ARG A 40 7.31 -5.76 -11.57
C ARG A 40 8.00 -6.51 -12.71
N ALA A 41 7.51 -6.37 -13.94
CA ALA A 41 8.13 -6.99 -15.10
C ALA A 41 9.51 -6.35 -15.37
N LEU A 42 9.58 -5.01 -15.32
CA LEU A 42 10.84 -4.28 -15.50
C LEU A 42 11.87 -4.67 -14.44
N ALA A 43 11.48 -4.73 -13.16
CA ALA A 43 12.33 -5.11 -12.02
C ALA A 43 13.03 -6.46 -12.22
N ARG A 44 12.37 -7.41 -12.89
CA ARG A 44 12.89 -8.75 -13.12
C ARG A 44 13.85 -8.84 -14.31
N SER A 45 13.70 -7.97 -15.31
CA SER A 45 14.45 -8.05 -16.57
C SER A 45 15.56 -7.01 -16.72
N PHE A 46 15.47 -5.83 -16.08
CA PHE A 46 16.40 -4.72 -16.34
C PHE A 46 17.88 -5.07 -16.12
N ARG A 47 18.17 -5.99 -15.19
CA ARG A 47 19.53 -6.47 -14.91
C ARG A 47 20.15 -7.30 -16.04
N LYS A 48 19.32 -7.84 -16.93
CA LYS A 48 19.73 -8.70 -18.04
C LYS A 48 19.94 -7.92 -19.34
N PHE A 49 19.71 -6.61 -19.33
CA PHE A 49 19.90 -5.79 -20.52
C PHE A 49 21.39 -5.54 -20.74
N THR A 50 21.87 -5.96 -21.90
CA THR A 50 23.23 -5.79 -22.37
C THR A 50 23.21 -5.22 -23.77
N LEU A 51 24.29 -4.54 -24.16
CA LEU A 51 24.47 -4.13 -25.54
C LEU A 51 25.05 -5.31 -26.34
N PRO A 52 24.63 -5.49 -27.61
CA PRO A 52 25.14 -6.56 -28.44
C PRO A 52 26.64 -6.38 -28.70
N THR A 53 27.39 -7.48 -28.64
CA THR A 53 28.83 -7.50 -28.90
C THR A 53 29.14 -8.37 -30.12
N CYS A 54 30.18 -8.05 -30.89
CA CYS A 54 30.56 -8.83 -32.08
C CYS A 54 30.88 -10.31 -31.76
N GLU A 55 31.23 -10.63 -30.50
CA GLU A 55 31.49 -11.99 -30.03
C GLU A 55 30.23 -12.88 -29.95
N GLU A 56 29.04 -12.29 -29.99
CA GLU A 56 27.77 -13.02 -29.94
C GLU A 56 27.35 -13.58 -31.31
N GLY A 57 28.17 -13.37 -32.36
CA GLY A 57 27.94 -13.90 -33.71
C GLY A 57 27.13 -12.99 -34.64
N PHE A 58 27.11 -11.67 -34.38
CA PHE A 58 26.48 -10.69 -35.25
C PHE A 58 27.41 -10.27 -36.40
N ASP A 59 26.89 -10.21 -37.64
CA ASP A 59 27.66 -9.75 -38.81
C ASP A 59 28.10 -8.28 -38.71
N GLU A 60 27.24 -7.39 -38.23
CA GLU A 60 27.56 -5.97 -37.99
C GLU A 60 26.66 -5.36 -36.91
N VAL A 61 27.25 -4.64 -35.94
CA VAL A 61 26.51 -3.85 -34.94
C VAL A 61 26.61 -2.37 -35.29
N ARG A 62 25.51 -1.79 -35.79
CA ARG A 62 25.46 -0.38 -36.22
C ARG A 62 24.77 0.46 -35.16
N PHE A 63 25.52 1.40 -34.56
CA PHE A 63 24.95 2.38 -33.63
C PHE A 63 24.51 3.63 -34.41
N ALA A 64 23.21 3.72 -34.73
CA ALA A 64 22.68 4.75 -35.62
C ALA A 64 22.54 6.15 -34.98
N TRP A 65 22.45 6.23 -33.65
CA TRP A 65 22.11 7.48 -32.94
C TRP A 65 23.30 8.09 -32.19
N GLN A 66 24.09 7.26 -31.52
CA GLN A 66 25.25 7.68 -30.72
C GLN A 66 26.37 6.63 -30.85
N PRO A 67 27.64 6.99 -30.59
CA PRO A 67 28.74 6.04 -30.59
C PRO A 67 28.58 4.98 -29.48
N SER A 68 29.21 3.83 -29.67
CA SER A 68 29.14 2.67 -28.76
C SER A 68 29.45 3.00 -27.30
N GLU A 69 30.43 3.88 -27.06
CA GLU A 69 30.82 4.29 -25.70
C GLU A 69 29.72 5.08 -24.98
N GLU A 70 29.06 6.00 -25.68
CA GLU A 70 27.95 6.80 -25.13
C GLU A 70 26.74 5.91 -24.83
N CYS A 71 26.41 4.97 -25.72
CA CYS A 71 25.35 3.99 -25.49
C CYS A 71 25.64 3.14 -24.25
N THR A 72 26.89 2.72 -24.08
CA THR A 72 27.32 1.92 -22.92
C THR A 72 27.21 2.73 -21.63
N ALA A 73 27.63 3.99 -21.65
CA ALA A 73 27.51 4.90 -20.50
C ALA A 73 26.03 5.15 -20.14
N ALA A 74 25.18 5.42 -21.13
CA ALA A 74 23.75 5.67 -20.93
C ALA A 74 23.03 4.44 -20.33
N LEU A 75 23.30 3.23 -20.85
CA LEU A 75 22.70 2.01 -20.31
C LEU A 75 23.15 1.73 -18.88
N ARG A 76 24.43 2.00 -18.56
CA ARG A 76 24.95 1.88 -17.18
C ARG A 76 24.30 2.88 -16.24
N GLU A 77 24.21 4.15 -16.62
CA GLU A 77 23.58 5.20 -15.82
C GLU A 77 22.10 4.89 -15.59
N TRP A 78 21.38 4.49 -16.63
CA TRP A 78 19.99 4.07 -16.54
C TRP A 78 19.83 2.87 -15.61
N SER A 79 20.69 1.85 -15.72
CA SER A 79 20.67 0.69 -14.85
C SER A 79 20.88 1.04 -13.38
N ILE A 80 21.76 2.01 -13.08
CA ILE A 80 21.98 2.50 -11.71
C ILE A 80 20.74 3.22 -11.20
N LYS A 81 20.13 4.10 -12.01
CA LYS A 81 18.87 4.77 -11.67
C LYS A 81 17.76 3.76 -11.36
N GLN A 82 17.63 2.71 -12.16
CA GLN A 82 16.65 1.65 -11.92
C GLN A 82 16.95 0.88 -10.61
N LYS A 83 18.21 0.58 -10.30
CA LYS A 83 18.59 -0.07 -9.03
C LYS A 83 18.21 0.75 -7.80
N LEU A 84 18.22 2.09 -7.90
CA LEU A 84 17.85 2.99 -6.81
C LEU A 84 16.33 3.20 -6.71
N ALA A 85 15.64 3.27 -7.84
CA ALA A 85 14.22 3.61 -7.90
C ALA A 85 13.29 2.41 -7.69
N ILE A 86 13.66 1.23 -8.19
CA ILE A 86 12.79 0.05 -8.20
C ILE A 86 12.75 -0.60 -6.82
N ARG A 87 11.52 -0.91 -6.35
CA ARG A 87 11.32 -1.69 -5.12
C ARG A 87 11.87 -3.12 -5.27
N VAL A 88 12.69 -3.53 -4.31
CA VAL A 88 13.10 -4.94 -4.16
C VAL A 88 11.90 -5.76 -3.72
N SER A 89 11.45 -6.69 -4.57
CA SER A 89 10.28 -7.54 -4.30
C SER A 89 10.63 -8.92 -3.72
N ASP A 90 11.84 -9.41 -3.97
CA ASP A 90 12.25 -10.79 -3.63
C ASP A 90 13.04 -10.89 -2.31
N LEU A 91 12.77 -10.02 -1.34
CA LEU A 91 13.43 -10.07 -0.03
C LEU A 91 12.83 -11.18 0.82
N HIS A 92 13.61 -12.23 1.07
CA HIS A 92 13.20 -13.30 1.98
C HIS A 92 13.71 -13.00 3.40
N PRO A 93 12.86 -13.14 4.42
CA PRO A 93 13.31 -13.04 5.80
C PRO A 93 14.26 -14.20 6.15
N ASP A 94 15.18 -13.94 7.07
CA ASP A 94 16.11 -14.97 7.56
C ASP A 94 15.40 -16.04 8.42
N ALA A 95 16.03 -17.21 8.60
CA ALA A 95 15.49 -18.34 9.33
C ALA A 95 15.09 -17.99 10.78
N TRP A 96 15.84 -17.08 11.43
CA TRP A 96 15.48 -16.55 12.75
C TRP A 96 14.12 -15.85 12.74
N PHE A 97 13.83 -15.06 11.71
CA PHE A 97 12.59 -14.28 11.62
C PHE A 97 11.41 -15.20 11.41
N GLU A 98 11.54 -16.23 10.58
CA GLU A 98 10.46 -17.19 10.34
C GLU A 98 10.06 -17.89 11.65
N LYS A 99 11.04 -18.33 12.43
CA LYS A 99 10.81 -18.95 13.75
C LYS A 99 10.07 -18.00 14.70
N GLU A 100 10.52 -16.75 14.77
CA GLU A 100 9.92 -15.73 15.63
C GLU A 100 8.53 -15.31 15.15
N ASN A 101 8.32 -15.25 13.83
CA ASN A 101 7.04 -14.95 13.22
C ASN A 101 6.01 -16.03 13.54
N VAL A 102 6.38 -17.31 13.50
CA VAL A 102 5.52 -18.43 13.94
C VAL A 102 5.15 -18.28 15.43
N ARG A 103 6.11 -17.93 16.30
CA ARG A 103 5.84 -17.68 17.73
C ARG A 103 4.83 -16.55 17.91
N ARG A 104 5.03 -15.45 17.18
CA ARG A 104 4.15 -14.28 17.21
C ARG A 104 2.74 -14.60 16.70
N LEU A 105 2.61 -15.34 15.59
CA LEU A 105 1.32 -15.73 15.02
C LEU A 105 0.51 -16.60 16.00
N LYS A 106 1.17 -17.52 16.72
CA LYS A 106 0.53 -18.32 17.78
C LYS A 106 -0.06 -17.44 18.88
N TYR A 107 0.75 -16.53 19.42
CA TYR A 107 0.28 -15.58 20.44
C TYR A 107 -0.86 -14.68 19.93
N PHE A 108 -0.74 -14.18 18.70
CA PHE A 108 -1.77 -13.34 18.09
C PHE A 108 -3.11 -14.08 17.92
N ASN A 109 -3.08 -15.34 17.46
CA ASN A 109 -4.29 -16.15 17.31
C ASN A 109 -4.93 -16.45 18.66
N ASP A 110 -4.14 -16.79 19.66
CA ASP A 110 -4.59 -17.04 21.04
C ASP A 110 -5.25 -15.79 21.67
N CYS A 111 -4.69 -14.59 21.45
CA CYS A 111 -5.35 -13.34 21.84
C CYS A 111 -6.65 -13.09 21.04
N ARG A 112 -6.65 -13.40 19.74
CA ARG A 112 -7.81 -13.21 18.86
C ARG A 112 -8.96 -14.14 19.24
N GLU A 113 -8.68 -15.38 19.64
CA GLU A 113 -9.66 -16.35 20.13
C GLU A 113 -10.31 -15.87 21.42
N ARG A 114 -9.53 -15.45 22.43
CA ARG A 114 -10.08 -14.85 23.65
C ARG A 114 -10.93 -13.60 23.38
N GLN A 115 -10.53 -12.79 22.41
CA GLN A 115 -11.33 -11.65 21.98
C GLN A 115 -12.67 -12.09 21.37
N HIS A 116 -12.67 -13.16 20.56
CA HIS A 116 -13.91 -13.71 19.99
C HIS A 116 -14.80 -14.30 21.07
N GLU A 117 -14.25 -15.01 22.05
CA GLU A 117 -14.96 -15.55 23.20
C GLU A 117 -15.61 -14.42 24.02
N TRP A 118 -14.85 -13.37 24.36
CA TRP A 118 -15.37 -12.21 25.07
C TRP A 118 -16.49 -11.51 24.28
N LYS A 119 -16.33 -11.36 22.95
CA LYS A 119 -17.39 -10.80 22.09
C LYS A 119 -18.61 -11.71 21.99
N ALA A 120 -18.42 -13.03 21.98
CA ALA A 120 -19.49 -14.01 21.94
C ALA A 120 -20.28 -14.01 23.25
N GLU A 121 -19.60 -13.94 24.39
CA GLU A 121 -20.19 -13.78 25.71
C GLU A 121 -21.03 -12.48 25.78
N LYS A 122 -20.49 -11.36 25.29
CA LYS A 122 -21.24 -10.09 25.23
C LYS A 122 -22.44 -10.13 24.28
N LYS A 123 -22.36 -10.89 23.19
CA LYS A 123 -23.49 -11.10 22.26
C LYS A 123 -24.55 -12.05 22.83
N GLY A 124 -24.15 -13.01 23.67
CA GLY A 124 -25.04 -13.90 24.41
C GLY A 124 -25.75 -13.21 25.59
N CYS A 125 -25.12 -12.21 26.21
CA CYS A 125 -25.66 -11.42 27.32
C CYS A 125 -26.64 -10.30 26.88
N GLY A 126 -27.39 -10.53 25.79
CA GLY A 126 -28.46 -9.65 25.32
C GLY A 126 -29.76 -9.74 26.13
N GLY A 127 -29.72 -10.25 27.36
CA GLY A 127 -30.87 -10.34 28.24
C GLY A 127 -30.49 -10.80 29.64
N GLY A 128 -30.36 -9.86 30.58
CA GLY A 128 -30.28 -10.13 32.02
C GLY A 128 -28.86 -10.19 32.57
N GLY A 129 -28.53 -9.23 33.44
CA GLY A 129 -27.19 -8.96 33.90
C GLY A 129 -26.51 -10.06 34.71
N CYS A 130 -25.18 -10.03 34.70
CA CYS A 130 -24.34 -10.63 35.73
C CYS A 130 -23.32 -9.57 36.16
N ALA A 131 -23.49 -9.09 37.38
CA ALA A 131 -22.51 -8.32 38.12
C ALA A 131 -21.33 -9.22 38.48
N GLY A 132 -20.12 -8.67 38.43
CA GLY A 132 -18.89 -9.38 38.75
C GLY A 132 -17.69 -8.59 38.29
N GLY A 133 -17.55 -7.37 38.82
CA GLY A 133 -16.27 -6.67 38.75
C GLY A 133 -15.38 -7.22 39.84
N GLU A 134 -14.30 -7.90 39.46
CA GLU A 134 -13.15 -8.14 40.31
C GLU A 134 -11.88 -7.92 39.47
N ASP A 135 -11.27 -6.78 39.76
CA ASP A 135 -9.83 -6.48 39.77
C ASP A 135 -8.92 -7.39 38.92
N LEU A 136 -8.47 -6.88 37.78
CA LEU A 136 -7.21 -7.29 37.18
C LEU A 136 -6.32 -6.07 37.09
N SER A 137 -5.63 -5.81 38.20
CA SER A 137 -4.40 -5.04 38.25
C SER A 137 -3.47 -5.54 37.15
N PHE A 138 -3.34 -4.73 36.10
CA PHE A 138 -2.29 -4.81 35.10
C PHE A 138 -0.96 -4.47 35.80
N VAL A 139 -0.23 -5.51 36.20
CA VAL A 139 1.21 -5.48 36.48
C VAL A 139 1.93 -5.97 35.25
#